data_AF-A0A7E5VA71-F1
#
_entry.id   AF-A0A7E5VA71-F1
#
_cell.length_a   1.000
_cell.length_b   1.000
_cell.length_c   1.000
_cell.angle_alpha   90.00
_cell.angle_beta   90.00
_cell.angle_gamma   90.00
#
_symmetry.space_group_name_H-M   'P 1'
#
loop_
_entity.id
_entity.type
_entity.pdbx_description
1 polymer ?
#
loop_
_entity_poly.entity_id
_entity_poly.type
_entity_poly.pdbx_seq_one_letter_code
_entity_poly.pdbx_strand_id
1 'polypeptide(L)'
;MSQPSNLTQYDEALTSILVNEKSILGFLSAIFNFLARRTDFYYVPKGPYENMGFPPGVAEELVVKVLRKCDPKSWHDPDHTKHLDLNNEIMCSTVAQEVEVVAESDPSEEAEATKLVENLNIKQEPVSQTQPASKNTGNKSKVIPDDYKPPEIPIQKNSETYNGAQRENYSWSQNIMELDVCVRLPRDISSAKELRVTINSGDICVARRNGDAILKDTLPYRIRPADSFWSISEGKLLMHLEKVQERWWNRFLNSEETLDLDKIDCSRPLDELPEDHVAKVRELQWNQERKMQGLPTSDEIRNMDILKKAWNAPGSPFQGQEFDPSVINSPSTFSNLK
;
A
#
# COMPACT_ATOMS: atom_id res chain seq x y z
N MET A 1 16.82 26.53 -7.95
CA MET A 1 17.89 25.81 -8.67
C MET A 1 17.30 24.49 -9.13
N SER A 2 17.03 24.36 -10.43
CA SER A 2 16.42 23.15 -11.00
C SER A 2 17.47 22.04 -11.09
N GLN A 3 17.14 20.86 -10.57
CA GLN A 3 17.97 19.67 -10.64
C GLN A 3 18.18 19.26 -12.11
N PRO A 4 19.39 18.86 -12.53
CA PRO A 4 19.62 18.34 -13.87
C PRO A 4 18.89 17.00 -14.06
N SER A 5 18.23 16.85 -15.20
CA SER A 5 17.44 15.69 -15.59
C SER A 5 18.26 14.39 -15.60
N ASN A 6 17.78 13.38 -14.87
CA ASN A 6 18.39 12.07 -14.64
C ASN A 6 18.34 11.11 -15.87
N LEU A 7 18.33 11.65 -17.10
CA LEU A 7 18.13 10.87 -18.33
C LEU A 7 19.26 9.88 -18.63
N THR A 8 20.48 10.16 -18.16
CA THR A 8 21.68 9.34 -18.44
C THR A 8 22.00 8.37 -17.31
N GLN A 9 21.17 8.29 -16.27
CA GLN A 9 21.44 7.50 -15.06
C GLN A 9 21.61 6.01 -15.35
N TYR A 10 20.92 5.51 -16.38
CA TYR A 10 20.87 4.08 -16.71
C TYR A 10 21.64 3.74 -17.99
N ASP A 11 22.34 4.70 -18.59
CA ASP A 11 23.02 4.52 -19.88
C ASP A 11 24.05 3.40 -19.83
N GLU A 12 24.79 3.26 -18.74
CA GLU A 12 25.79 2.20 -18.58
C GLU A 12 25.14 0.80 -18.59
N ALA A 13 24.03 0.63 -17.86
CA ALA A 13 23.30 -0.63 -17.81
C ALA A 13 22.64 -0.95 -19.15
N LEU A 14 21.99 0.02 -19.78
CA LEU A 14 21.34 -0.15 -21.08
C LEU A 14 22.37 -0.43 -22.19
N THR A 15 23.53 0.22 -22.14
CA THR A 15 24.64 -0.04 -23.07
C THR A 15 25.17 -1.46 -22.89
N SER A 16 25.32 -1.94 -21.66
CA SER A 16 25.75 -3.32 -21.38
C SER A 16 24.81 -4.35 -22.00
N ILE A 17 23.49 -4.17 -21.84
CA ILE A 17 22.48 -5.05 -22.43
C ILE A 17 22.52 -4.98 -23.96
N LEU A 18 22.64 -3.78 -24.54
CA LEU A 18 22.71 -3.59 -25.98
C LEU A 18 23.93 -4.27 -26.61
N VAL A 19 25.09 -4.17 -25.94
CA VAL A 19 26.34 -4.85 -26.36
C VAL A 19 26.17 -6.37 -26.32
N ASN A 20 25.49 -6.90 -25.29
CA ASN A 20 25.27 -8.34 -25.15
C ASN A 20 24.34 -8.91 -26.23
N GLU A 21 23.23 -8.22 -26.53
CA GLU A 21 22.23 -8.67 -27.50
C GLU A 21 22.63 -8.44 -28.96
N LYS A 22 23.69 -7.65 -29.20
CA LYS A 22 24.33 -7.40 -30.51
C LYS A 22 23.41 -6.85 -31.61
N SER A 23 22.15 -6.53 -31.28
CA SER A 23 21.14 -6.02 -32.19
C SER A 23 20.08 -5.24 -31.41
N ILE A 24 19.51 -4.20 -32.05
CA ILE A 24 18.41 -3.42 -31.46
C ILE A 24 17.18 -4.31 -31.24
N LEU A 25 16.91 -5.23 -32.17
CA LEU A 25 15.79 -6.16 -32.04
C LEU A 25 15.99 -7.14 -30.86
N GLY A 26 17.20 -7.65 -30.67
CA GLY A 26 17.56 -8.48 -29.51
C GLY A 26 17.45 -7.71 -28.20
N PHE A 27 17.92 -6.47 -28.17
CA PHE A 27 17.80 -5.57 -27.02
C PHE A 27 16.34 -5.32 -26.64
N LEU A 28 15.50 -4.92 -27.59
CA LEU A 28 14.07 -4.71 -27.36
C LEU A 28 13.39 -6.01 -26.93
N SER A 29 13.73 -7.13 -27.57
CA SER A 29 13.23 -8.46 -27.16
C SER A 29 13.62 -8.78 -25.72
N ALA A 30 14.84 -8.49 -25.29
CA ALA A 30 15.29 -8.72 -23.92
C ALA A 30 14.50 -7.88 -22.90
N ILE A 31 14.23 -6.61 -23.22
CA ILE A 31 13.41 -5.72 -22.40
C ILE A 31 11.97 -6.22 -22.31
N PHE A 32 11.33 -6.50 -23.45
CA PHE A 32 9.94 -6.96 -23.46
C PHE A 32 9.77 -8.34 -22.82
N ASN A 33 10.76 -9.24 -22.97
CA ASN A 33 10.78 -10.51 -22.26
C ASN A 33 11.05 -10.35 -20.75
N PHE A 34 11.81 -9.34 -20.34
CA PHE A 34 11.95 -9.00 -18.93
C PHE A 34 10.62 -8.53 -18.35
N LEU A 35 9.94 -7.60 -19.01
CA LEU A 35 8.60 -7.14 -18.62
C LEU A 35 7.63 -8.32 -18.52
N ALA A 36 7.62 -9.23 -19.50
CA ALA A 36 6.76 -10.41 -19.48
C ALA A 36 6.97 -11.36 -18.29
N ARG A 37 8.19 -11.43 -17.73
CA ARG A 37 8.51 -12.37 -16.65
C ARG A 37 8.50 -11.74 -15.26
N ARG A 38 8.70 -10.43 -15.18
CA ARG A 38 9.00 -9.72 -13.92
C ARG A 38 8.01 -8.61 -13.61
N THR A 39 7.11 -8.28 -14.52
CA THR A 39 6.06 -7.29 -14.30
C THR A 39 4.71 -7.84 -14.78
N ASP A 40 3.66 -7.12 -14.46
CA ASP A 40 2.29 -7.39 -14.89
C ASP A 40 1.95 -6.78 -16.27
N PHE A 41 2.96 -6.34 -17.03
CA PHE A 41 2.80 -5.58 -18.27
C PHE A 41 1.96 -6.29 -19.36
N TYR A 42 1.96 -7.62 -19.39
CA TYR A 42 1.15 -8.42 -20.33
C TYR A 42 -0.06 -9.10 -19.67
N TYR A 43 -0.31 -8.85 -18.39
CA TYR A 43 -1.44 -9.41 -17.70
C TYR A 43 -2.70 -8.62 -18.06
N VAL A 44 -3.79 -9.33 -18.35
CA VAL A 44 -5.10 -8.74 -18.63
C VAL A 44 -6.02 -9.08 -17.46
N PRO A 45 -6.56 -8.06 -16.75
CA PRO A 45 -7.53 -8.29 -15.69
C PRO A 45 -8.75 -9.06 -16.22
N LYS A 46 -9.15 -10.14 -15.52
CA LYS A 46 -10.32 -10.96 -15.86
C LYS A 46 -11.55 -10.64 -15.01
N GLY A 47 -11.42 -9.80 -13.99
CA GLY A 47 -12.53 -9.42 -13.12
C GLY A 47 -12.37 -8.04 -12.46
N PRO A 48 -13.47 -7.48 -11.91
CA PRO A 48 -13.51 -6.13 -11.35
C PRO A 48 -12.73 -5.92 -10.04
N TYR A 49 -12.09 -6.97 -9.52
CA TYR A 49 -11.29 -6.95 -8.29
C TYR A 49 -9.83 -7.39 -8.51
N GLU A 50 -9.41 -7.57 -9.77
CA GLU A 50 -8.02 -7.86 -10.12
C GLU A 50 -7.29 -6.56 -10.44
N ASN A 51 -6.50 -6.05 -9.49
CA ASN A 51 -5.73 -4.81 -9.63
C ASN A 51 -4.37 -5.00 -10.33
N MET A 52 -4.22 -6.03 -11.16
CA MET A 52 -2.95 -6.36 -11.81
C MET A 52 -3.09 -6.25 -13.33
N GLY A 53 -2.07 -5.70 -13.97
CA GLY A 53 -1.96 -5.63 -15.43
C GLY A 53 -2.74 -4.51 -16.10
N PHE A 54 -2.85 -4.61 -17.42
CA PHE A 54 -3.46 -3.59 -18.28
C PHE A 54 -4.63 -4.18 -19.06
N PRO A 55 -5.71 -3.41 -19.31
CA PRO A 55 -6.75 -3.83 -20.23
C PRO A 55 -6.19 -4.15 -21.62
N PRO A 56 -6.88 -4.98 -22.43
CA PRO A 56 -6.40 -5.35 -23.76
C PRO A 56 -6.11 -4.10 -24.62
N GLY A 57 -4.89 -4.02 -25.17
CA GLY A 57 -4.44 -2.92 -26.07
C GLY A 57 -3.76 -1.74 -25.37
N VAL A 58 -3.97 -1.52 -24.07
CA VAL A 58 -3.41 -0.36 -23.35
C VAL A 58 -1.89 -0.43 -23.22
N ALA A 59 -1.35 -1.63 -22.95
CA ALA A 59 0.10 -1.85 -22.85
C ALA A 59 0.84 -1.52 -24.16
N GLU A 60 0.24 -1.82 -25.31
CA GLU A 60 0.81 -1.53 -26.64
C GLU A 60 0.79 -0.02 -26.91
N GLU A 61 -0.31 0.66 -26.58
CA GLU A 61 -0.44 2.10 -26.73
C GLU A 61 0.58 2.87 -25.88
N LEU A 62 0.85 2.40 -24.66
CA LEU A 62 1.85 2.98 -23.77
C LEU A 62 3.24 2.96 -24.41
N VAL A 63 3.64 1.84 -25.01
CA VAL A 63 4.93 1.71 -25.71
C VAL A 63 5.00 2.65 -26.91
N VAL A 64 3.92 2.74 -27.70
CA VAL A 64 3.85 3.63 -28.86
C VAL A 64 3.92 5.10 -28.43
N LYS A 65 3.28 5.48 -27.33
CA LYS A 65 3.30 6.85 -26.78
C LYS A 65 4.70 7.25 -26.33
N VAL A 66 5.40 6.37 -25.61
CA VAL A 66 6.80 6.59 -25.20
C VAL A 66 7.70 6.69 -26.44
N LEU A 67 7.56 5.77 -27.40
CA LEU A 67 8.36 5.76 -28.64
C LEU A 67 8.23 7.08 -29.42
N ARG A 68 7.01 7.60 -29.60
CA ARG A 68 6.77 8.86 -30.32
C ARG A 68 7.37 10.07 -29.60
N LYS A 69 7.33 10.10 -28.27
CA LYS A 69 7.87 11.20 -27.47
C LYS A 69 9.40 11.22 -27.45
N CYS A 70 10.02 10.05 -27.56
CA CYS A 70 11.47 9.90 -27.69
C CYS A 70 12.00 10.18 -29.11
N ASP A 71 11.15 10.42 -30.12
CA ASP A 71 11.58 10.76 -31.47
C ASP A 71 12.29 12.13 -31.49
N PRO A 72 13.54 12.23 -31.96
CA PRO A 72 14.24 13.52 -32.07
C PRO A 72 13.48 14.60 -32.86
N LYS A 73 12.54 14.22 -33.72
CA LYS A 73 11.69 15.15 -34.48
C LYS A 73 10.67 15.87 -33.61
N SER A 74 10.23 15.29 -32.49
CA SER A 74 9.32 15.94 -31.54
C SER A 74 10.04 16.89 -30.57
N TRP A 75 11.37 17.05 -30.68
CA TRP A 75 12.17 17.87 -29.77
C TRP A 75 12.18 19.37 -30.13
N HIS A 76 11.49 19.79 -31.21
CA HIS A 76 11.55 21.16 -31.74
C HIS A 76 10.44 22.10 -31.24
N ASP A 77 9.62 21.69 -30.28
CA ASP A 77 8.57 22.55 -29.71
C ASP A 77 9.16 23.47 -28.61
N PRO A 78 8.93 24.80 -28.61
CA PRO A 78 9.60 25.73 -27.69
C PRO A 78 9.15 25.64 -26.22
N ASP A 79 8.17 24.80 -25.88
CA ASP A 79 7.59 24.68 -24.54
C ASP A 79 8.30 23.63 -23.65
N HIS A 80 9.62 23.46 -23.83
CA HIS A 80 10.52 22.55 -23.06
C HIS A 80 10.63 22.86 -21.55
N THR A 81 9.79 23.73 -21.01
CA THR A 81 9.72 24.04 -19.58
C THR A 81 8.65 23.26 -18.84
N LYS A 82 7.81 22.48 -19.55
CA LYS A 82 6.90 21.50 -18.94
C LYS A 82 7.52 20.12 -19.01
N HIS A 83 8.55 19.90 -18.19
CA HIS A 83 8.96 18.55 -17.78
C HIS A 83 7.88 17.98 -16.83
N LEU A 84 6.62 17.95 -17.29
CA LEU A 84 5.50 17.37 -16.56
C LEU A 84 5.65 15.85 -16.62
N ASP A 85 5.66 15.27 -15.43
CA ASP A 85 5.65 13.84 -15.11
C ASP A 85 5.11 12.96 -16.24
N LEU A 86 6.04 12.30 -16.95
CA LEU A 86 5.75 11.29 -17.95
C LEU A 86 4.80 10.22 -17.38
N ASN A 87 4.98 9.88 -16.10
CA ASN A 87 4.11 8.97 -15.37
C ASN A 87 2.68 9.53 -15.21
N ASN A 88 2.51 10.83 -14.94
CA ASN A 88 1.21 11.40 -14.60
C ASN A 88 0.33 11.61 -15.85
N GLU A 89 0.92 11.99 -16.98
CA GLU A 89 0.21 12.10 -18.26
C GLU A 89 -0.16 10.73 -18.85
N ILE A 90 0.68 9.71 -18.63
CA ILE A 90 0.44 8.36 -19.10
C ILE A 90 -0.57 7.63 -18.20
N MET A 91 -0.44 7.75 -16.87
CA MET A 91 -1.39 7.17 -15.90
C MET A 91 -2.79 7.79 -16.01
N CYS A 92 -2.92 9.11 -16.24
CA CYS A 92 -4.22 9.73 -16.47
C CYS A 92 -4.90 9.21 -17.76
N SER A 93 -4.15 8.91 -18.82
CA SER A 93 -4.72 8.35 -20.05
C SER A 93 -5.13 6.89 -19.93
N THR A 94 -4.36 6.06 -19.20
CA THR A 94 -4.71 4.65 -18.98
C THR A 94 -5.93 4.51 -18.05
N VAL A 95 -6.00 5.32 -16.98
CA VAL A 95 -7.17 5.36 -16.08
C VAL A 95 -8.44 5.82 -16.82
N ALA A 96 -8.32 6.74 -17.78
CA ALA A 96 -9.46 7.17 -18.59
C ALA A 96 -10.00 6.04 -19.48
N GLN A 97 -9.14 5.25 -20.10
CA GLN A 97 -9.54 4.07 -20.89
C GLN A 97 -10.14 2.96 -20.02
N GLU A 98 -9.64 2.74 -18.80
CA GLU A 98 -10.24 1.78 -17.85
C GLU A 98 -11.69 2.15 -17.50
N VAL A 99 -12.00 3.43 -17.35
CA VAL A 99 -13.37 3.91 -17.05
C VAL A 99 -14.30 3.80 -18.26
N GLU A 100 -13.80 4.00 -19.47
CA GLU A 100 -14.58 3.93 -20.71
C GLU A 100 -14.94 2.48 -21.09
N VAL A 101 -14.03 1.51 -20.88
CA VAL A 101 -14.27 0.08 -21.17
C VAL A 101 -15.27 -0.55 -20.18
N VAL A 102 -15.37 -0.04 -18.95
CA VAL A 102 -16.38 -0.48 -17.96
C VAL A 102 -17.79 0.06 -18.28
N ALA A 103 -17.91 1.12 -19.09
CA ALA A 103 -19.18 1.77 -19.38
C ALA A 103 -19.98 1.15 -20.54
N GLU A 104 -19.39 0.26 -21.35
CA GLU A 104 -20.06 -0.35 -22.51
C GLU A 104 -20.00 -1.89 -22.49
N SER A 105 -20.91 -2.56 -21.77
CA SER A 105 -21.53 -3.84 -22.17
C SER A 105 -22.62 -4.32 -21.20
N ASP A 106 -23.85 -3.99 -21.60
CA ASP A 106 -25.18 -4.59 -21.46
C ASP A 106 -25.61 -5.63 -20.37
N PRO A 107 -26.95 -5.67 -20.09
CA PRO A 107 -27.59 -6.32 -18.96
C PRO A 107 -28.27 -7.64 -19.31
N SER A 108 -28.06 -8.70 -18.52
CA SER A 108 -29.04 -9.80 -18.32
C SER A 108 -28.39 -10.96 -17.56
N GLU A 109 -28.89 -11.26 -16.36
CA GLU A 109 -29.54 -12.54 -16.00
C GLU A 109 -29.60 -12.70 -14.47
N GLU A 110 -30.83 -12.83 -13.99
CA GLU A 110 -31.20 -13.18 -12.62
C GLU A 110 -31.02 -14.69 -12.36
N ALA A 111 -30.91 -14.99 -11.06
CA ALA A 111 -31.43 -16.17 -10.36
C ALA A 111 -30.41 -17.18 -9.80
N GLU A 112 -30.74 -17.60 -8.56
CA GLU A 112 -30.14 -18.63 -7.70
C GLU A 112 -28.86 -18.17 -6.96
N ALA A 113 -28.81 -18.04 -5.64
CA ALA A 113 -29.35 -18.95 -4.64
C ALA A 113 -29.82 -18.21 -3.38
N THR A 114 -31.09 -18.41 -3.06
CA THR A 114 -31.69 -18.14 -1.76
C THR A 114 -31.53 -19.39 -0.88
N LYS A 115 -31.37 -19.14 0.43
CA LYS A 115 -31.49 -20.07 1.58
C LYS A 115 -30.23 -20.87 1.94
N LEU A 116 -29.55 -20.39 2.99
CA LEU A 116 -29.55 -21.04 4.31
C LEU A 116 -29.20 -19.96 5.36
N VAL A 117 -30.22 -19.53 6.10
CA VAL A 117 -30.14 -18.62 7.25
C VAL A 117 -30.66 -19.40 8.47
N GLU A 118 -30.14 -19.03 9.65
CA GLU A 118 -30.41 -19.51 11.03
C GLU A 118 -29.52 -20.68 11.49
N ASN A 119 -28.67 -20.56 12.52
CA ASN A 119 -28.54 -19.62 13.65
C ASN A 119 -27.04 -19.55 14.05
N LEU A 120 -26.46 -18.42 14.44
CA LEU A 120 -26.62 -17.82 15.78
C LEU A 120 -26.27 -16.31 15.79
N ASN A 121 -27.28 -15.56 16.21
CA ASN A 121 -27.35 -14.21 16.77
C ASN A 121 -26.18 -13.74 17.67
N ILE A 122 -25.53 -12.61 17.33
CA ILE A 122 -25.34 -11.43 18.22
C ILE A 122 -25.35 -10.13 17.37
N LYS A 123 -26.50 -9.44 17.42
CA LYS A 123 -26.73 -7.98 17.46
C LYS A 123 -25.76 -7.03 16.74
N GLN A 124 -26.15 -6.62 15.54
CA GLN A 124 -25.97 -5.26 15.03
C GLN A 124 -27.36 -4.73 14.65
N GLU A 125 -27.74 -3.57 15.19
CA GLU A 125 -28.92 -2.82 14.76
C GLU A 125 -28.49 -1.62 13.89
N PRO A 126 -29.37 -1.17 12.97
CA PRO A 126 -28.98 -0.59 11.69
C PRO A 126 -29.15 0.94 11.66
N VAL A 127 -28.44 1.58 10.73
CA VAL A 127 -28.56 3.02 10.43
C VAL A 127 -29.18 3.19 9.03
N SER A 128 -30.43 3.65 9.00
CA SER A 128 -31.11 4.43 7.96
C SER A 128 -32.54 4.66 8.50
N GLN A 129 -33.15 5.83 8.58
CA GLN A 129 -33.15 7.04 7.75
C GLN A 129 -33.62 8.21 8.63
N THR A 130 -33.06 9.42 8.50
CA THR A 130 -33.81 10.71 8.47
C THR A 130 -32.85 11.91 8.36
N GLN A 131 -33.05 12.76 7.36
CA GLN A 131 -32.86 14.21 7.53
C GLN A 131 -34.14 14.79 8.15
N PRO A 132 -34.15 16.05 8.63
CA PRO A 132 -33.11 16.78 9.34
C PRO A 132 -33.67 17.40 10.64
N ALA A 133 -32.88 17.43 11.72
CA ALA A 133 -33.20 18.30 12.85
C ALA A 133 -31.90 18.80 13.51
N SER A 134 -31.64 20.07 13.24
CA SER A 134 -30.61 20.88 13.85
C SER A 134 -30.69 20.83 15.39
N LYS A 135 -29.59 20.45 16.04
CA LYS A 135 -29.23 20.91 17.39
C LYS A 135 -27.72 21.13 17.45
N ASN A 136 -27.33 22.37 17.23
CA ASN A 136 -26.09 22.93 17.73
C ASN A 136 -26.06 22.82 19.25
N THR A 137 -25.06 22.13 19.79
CA THR A 137 -24.41 22.50 21.05
C THR A 137 -23.04 21.83 21.13
N GLY A 138 -21.99 22.65 21.22
CA GLY A 138 -20.81 22.33 22.02
C GLY A 138 -19.63 21.71 21.27
N ASN A 139 -18.70 22.58 20.86
CA ASN A 139 -17.26 22.39 20.91
C ASN A 139 -16.81 21.08 21.62
N LYS A 140 -16.38 20.10 20.83
CA LYS A 140 -15.39 19.11 21.26
C LYS A 140 -14.50 18.79 20.07
N SER A 141 -13.42 19.56 19.96
CA SER A 141 -12.15 19.07 19.43
C SER A 141 -11.96 17.64 19.95
N LYS A 142 -11.70 16.67 19.07
CA LYS A 142 -11.15 15.39 19.52
C LYS A 142 -9.77 15.69 20.09
N VAL A 143 -9.76 15.89 21.41
CA VAL A 143 -8.60 16.04 22.26
C VAL A 143 -7.87 14.71 22.20
N ILE A 144 -6.64 14.75 21.69
CA ILE A 144 -5.64 13.72 22.00
C ILE A 144 -5.50 13.79 23.54
N PRO A 145 -5.69 12.68 24.29
CA PRO A 145 -5.62 12.72 25.75
C PRO A 145 -4.33 13.39 26.21
N ASP A 146 -4.39 14.25 27.23
CA ASP A 146 -3.21 14.93 27.82
C ASP A 146 -2.15 13.95 28.37
N ASP A 147 -2.52 12.66 28.49
CA ASP A 147 -1.66 11.54 28.88
C ASP A 147 -1.05 10.76 27.70
N TYR A 148 -1.11 11.26 26.46
CA TYR A 148 -0.46 10.63 25.32
C TYR A 148 1.08 10.70 25.47
N LYS A 149 1.64 9.64 26.04
CA LYS A 149 3.08 9.37 25.94
C LYS A 149 3.33 8.71 24.59
N PRO A 150 4.24 9.25 23.75
CA PRO A 150 4.70 8.55 22.56
C PRO A 150 5.14 7.13 22.98
N PRO A 151 4.76 6.08 22.23
CA PRO A 151 5.23 4.74 22.53
C PRO A 151 6.76 4.75 22.57
N GLU A 152 7.35 4.35 23.70
CA GLU A 152 8.79 4.15 23.81
C GLU A 152 9.14 2.97 22.91
N ILE A 153 9.64 3.27 21.71
CA ILE A 153 10.10 2.27 20.76
C ILE A 153 11.32 1.59 21.39
N PRO A 154 11.25 0.30 21.78
CA PRO A 154 12.37 -0.37 22.40
C PRO A 154 13.52 -0.42 21.38
N ILE A 155 14.69 0.12 21.74
CA ILE A 155 15.90 -0.02 20.91
C ILE A 155 16.33 -1.48 20.96
N GLN A 156 15.90 -2.27 19.99
CA GLN A 156 16.25 -3.68 19.89
C GLN A 156 17.68 -3.79 19.33
N LYS A 157 18.60 -4.25 20.17
CA LYS A 157 20.05 -4.30 19.87
C LYS A 157 20.46 -5.43 18.91
N ASN A 158 19.60 -6.42 18.68
CA ASN A 158 19.91 -7.59 17.87
C ASN A 158 19.01 -7.65 16.63
N SER A 159 19.64 -7.53 15.46
CA SER A 159 18.96 -7.62 14.16
C SER A 159 18.23 -8.94 13.97
N GLU A 160 18.75 -10.06 14.52
CA GLU A 160 18.14 -11.40 14.38
C GLU A 160 16.82 -11.55 15.15
N THR A 161 16.42 -10.55 15.93
CA THR A 161 15.20 -10.55 16.75
C THR A 161 14.35 -9.30 16.56
N TYR A 162 14.67 -8.46 15.57
CA TYR A 162 13.98 -7.19 15.35
C TYR A 162 12.48 -7.42 15.11
N ASN A 163 11.63 -6.82 15.97
CA ASN A 163 10.18 -7.02 16.05
C ASN A 163 9.70 -8.49 16.10
N GLY A 164 10.61 -9.42 16.40
CA GLY A 164 10.31 -10.83 16.50
C GLY A 164 10.66 -11.35 17.89
N ALA A 165 11.21 -12.56 17.95
CA ALA A 165 11.51 -13.19 19.22
C ALA A 165 12.70 -14.14 19.16
N GLN A 166 13.34 -14.30 20.32
CA GLN A 166 14.32 -15.37 20.54
C GLN A 166 13.65 -16.54 21.25
N ARG A 167 13.89 -17.76 20.75
CA ARG A 167 13.44 -19.03 21.34
C ARG A 167 14.64 -19.93 21.61
N GLU A 168 14.38 -21.09 22.22
CA GLU A 168 15.43 -22.08 22.51
C GLU A 168 16.04 -22.68 21.24
N ASN A 169 15.25 -22.92 20.19
CA ASN A 169 15.74 -23.61 18.99
C ASN A 169 15.92 -22.71 17.77
N TYR A 170 15.34 -21.51 17.78
CA TYR A 170 15.43 -20.55 16.69
C TYR A 170 15.25 -19.11 17.21
N SER A 171 15.70 -18.14 16.42
CA SER A 171 15.29 -16.75 16.54
C SER A 171 14.60 -16.32 15.26
N TRP A 172 13.77 -15.30 15.35
CA TRP A 172 13.17 -14.71 14.17
C TRP A 172 13.00 -13.21 14.35
N SER A 173 13.11 -12.50 13.24
CA SER A 173 12.83 -11.07 13.09
C SER A 173 11.79 -10.88 11.99
N GLN A 174 11.19 -9.70 11.95
CA GLN A 174 10.19 -9.38 10.95
C GLN A 174 10.18 -7.90 10.60
N ASN A 175 9.76 -7.61 9.38
CA ASN A 175 9.21 -6.31 9.01
C ASN A 175 7.72 -6.50 8.66
N ILE A 176 7.05 -5.49 8.07
CA ILE A 176 5.63 -5.60 7.72
C ILE A 176 5.36 -6.63 6.60
N MET A 177 6.33 -6.89 5.72
CA MET A 177 6.22 -7.73 4.52
C MET A 177 6.90 -9.10 4.63
N GLU A 178 7.90 -9.26 5.49
CA GLU A 178 8.79 -10.43 5.49
C GLU A 178 9.11 -10.91 6.91
N LEU A 179 9.62 -12.14 6.99
CA LEU A 179 10.14 -12.79 8.19
C LEU A 179 11.52 -13.36 7.89
N ASP A 180 12.48 -13.08 8.76
CA ASP A 180 13.78 -13.76 8.75
C ASP A 180 13.87 -14.68 9.96
N VAL A 181 14.18 -15.95 9.73
CA VAL A 181 14.20 -16.99 10.75
C VAL A 181 15.57 -17.66 10.75
N CYS A 182 16.19 -17.72 11.92
CA CYS A 182 17.48 -18.33 12.15
C CYS A 182 17.31 -19.54 13.09
N VAL A 183 17.33 -20.74 12.53
CA VAL A 183 17.20 -22.00 13.28
C VAL A 183 18.58 -22.55 13.62
N ARG A 184 18.82 -22.85 14.91
CA ARG A 184 20.06 -23.46 15.36
C ARG A 184 20.06 -24.94 14.97
N LEU A 185 21.00 -25.35 14.12
CA LEU A 185 21.10 -26.75 13.73
C LEU A 185 21.96 -27.54 14.73
N PRO A 186 21.65 -28.82 14.96
CA PRO A 186 22.53 -29.74 15.66
C PRO A 186 23.92 -29.84 15.01
N ARG A 187 24.98 -30.01 15.82
CA ARG A 187 26.40 -29.96 15.37
C ARG A 187 26.79 -31.02 14.34
N ASP A 188 26.00 -32.09 14.25
CA ASP A 188 26.16 -33.16 13.29
C ASP A 188 25.70 -32.78 11.88
N ILE A 189 24.91 -31.71 11.74
CA ILE A 189 24.41 -31.23 10.45
C ILE A 189 25.30 -30.09 9.98
N SER A 190 26.06 -30.36 8.92
CA SER A 190 26.95 -29.36 8.31
C SER A 190 26.62 -29.07 6.84
N SER A 191 25.79 -29.91 6.21
CA SER A 191 25.47 -29.80 4.79
C SER A 191 23.96 -29.72 4.53
N ALA A 192 23.58 -28.91 3.54
CA ALA A 192 22.21 -28.84 3.02
C ALA A 192 21.67 -30.20 2.54
N LYS A 193 22.54 -31.13 2.15
CA LYS A 193 22.14 -32.48 1.68
C LYS A 193 21.58 -33.38 2.78
N GLU A 194 21.84 -33.04 4.04
CA GLU A 194 21.38 -33.80 5.22
C GLU A 194 20.03 -33.27 5.74
N LEU A 195 19.56 -32.14 5.20
CA LEU A 195 18.33 -31.49 5.57
C LEU A 195 17.28 -31.60 4.48
N ARG A 196 16.03 -31.69 4.92
CA ARG A 196 14.83 -31.57 4.12
C ARG A 196 14.03 -30.42 4.69
N VAL A 197 14.06 -29.28 3.99
CA VAL A 197 13.30 -28.08 4.32
C VAL A 197 12.12 -27.98 3.36
N THR A 198 10.91 -27.92 3.91
CA THR A 198 9.66 -27.76 3.18
C THR A 198 9.01 -26.47 3.66
N ILE A 199 8.84 -25.52 2.75
CA ILE A 199 8.17 -24.24 3.00
C ILE A 199 6.88 -24.27 2.19
N ASN A 200 5.75 -24.33 2.87
CA ASN A 200 4.42 -24.28 2.28
C ASN A 200 3.74 -22.97 2.66
N SER A 201 2.60 -22.66 2.05
CA SER A 201 1.93 -21.38 2.29
C SER A 201 1.47 -21.20 3.75
N GLY A 202 1.16 -22.27 4.48
CA GLY A 202 0.66 -22.21 5.86
C GLY A 202 1.42 -23.06 6.86
N ASP A 203 2.52 -23.71 6.47
CA ASP A 203 3.27 -24.62 7.31
C ASP A 203 4.73 -24.71 6.89
N ILE A 204 5.59 -24.98 7.87
CA ILE A 204 7.03 -25.14 7.66
C ILE A 204 7.48 -26.43 8.33
N CYS A 205 8.31 -27.19 7.62
CA CYS A 205 8.89 -28.42 8.11
C CYS A 205 10.38 -28.48 7.76
N VAL A 206 11.22 -28.48 8.79
CA VAL A 206 12.66 -28.73 8.76
C VAL A 206 12.89 -30.08 9.42
N ALA A 207 13.32 -31.06 8.63
CA ALA A 207 13.66 -32.38 9.11
C ALA A 207 15.03 -32.81 8.59
N ARG A 208 15.70 -33.69 9.33
CA ARG A 208 16.84 -34.44 8.83
C ARG A 208 16.38 -35.41 7.74
N ARG A 209 17.31 -35.79 6.86
CA ARG A 209 17.05 -36.77 5.79
C ARG A 209 16.64 -38.15 6.32
N ASN A 210 17.02 -38.49 7.54
CA ASN A 210 16.61 -39.72 8.23
C ASN A 210 15.17 -39.66 8.81
N GLY A 211 14.48 -38.52 8.69
CA GLY A 211 13.08 -38.34 9.12
C GLY A 211 12.90 -37.67 10.48
N ASP A 212 13.97 -37.35 11.19
CA ASP A 212 13.93 -36.66 12.49
C ASP A 212 13.59 -35.17 12.32
N ALA A 213 12.50 -34.70 12.94
CA ALA A 213 11.98 -33.34 12.76
C ALA A 213 12.65 -32.36 13.72
N ILE A 214 13.31 -31.34 13.17
CA ILE A 214 13.96 -30.27 13.94
C ILE A 214 12.95 -29.15 14.26
N LEU A 215 12.16 -28.78 13.25
CA LEU A 215 11.14 -27.74 13.36
C LEU A 215 9.95 -28.15 12.48
N LYS A 216 8.77 -28.33 13.04
CA LYS A 216 7.57 -28.65 12.25
C LYS A 216 6.35 -28.06 12.92
N ASP A 217 5.78 -27.05 12.29
CA ASP A 217 4.54 -26.44 12.78
C ASP A 217 3.84 -25.66 11.65
N THR A 218 2.61 -25.26 11.94
CA THR A 218 1.76 -24.38 11.15
C THR A 218 2.04 -22.91 11.45
N LEU A 219 1.91 -22.08 10.43
CA LEU A 219 2.04 -20.63 10.53
C LEU A 219 0.68 -20.00 10.89
N PRO A 220 0.65 -18.89 11.63
CA PRO A 220 -0.60 -18.18 11.93
C PRO A 220 -1.21 -17.52 10.69
N TYR A 221 -0.39 -17.11 9.72
CA TYR A 221 -0.81 -16.48 8.47
C TYR A 221 -0.06 -17.05 7.27
N ARG A 222 -0.60 -16.78 6.08
CA ARG A 222 -0.04 -17.32 4.83
C ARG A 222 1.19 -16.55 4.37
N ILE A 223 2.16 -17.30 3.85
CA ILE A 223 3.35 -16.80 3.14
C ILE A 223 3.29 -17.15 1.65
N ARG A 224 4.13 -16.50 0.84
CA ARG A 224 4.38 -16.79 -0.59
C ARG A 224 5.59 -17.72 -0.71
N PRO A 225 5.40 -19.04 -0.88
CA PRO A 225 6.52 -19.99 -0.89
C PRO A 225 7.44 -19.82 -2.09
N ALA A 226 6.93 -19.29 -3.21
CA ALA A 226 7.71 -19.04 -4.43
C ALA A 226 8.77 -17.94 -4.25
N ASP A 227 8.49 -16.97 -3.37
CA ASP A 227 9.39 -15.85 -3.08
C ASP A 227 10.18 -16.08 -1.77
N SER A 228 9.90 -17.18 -1.08
CA SER A 228 10.59 -17.57 0.14
C SER A 228 11.76 -18.50 -0.17
N PHE A 229 12.88 -18.35 0.54
CA PHE A 229 14.07 -19.16 0.33
C PHE A 229 14.78 -19.47 1.65
N TRP A 230 15.68 -20.44 1.61
CA TRP A 230 16.47 -20.84 2.77
C TRP A 230 17.91 -21.15 2.38
N SER A 231 18.81 -20.96 3.33
CA SER A 231 20.24 -21.24 3.18
C SER A 231 20.82 -21.75 4.50
N ILE A 232 22.01 -22.36 4.44
CA ILE A 232 22.74 -22.79 5.64
C ILE A 232 24.04 -22.01 5.69
N SER A 233 24.29 -21.40 6.85
CA SER A 233 25.54 -20.69 7.13
C SER A 233 25.99 -21.01 8.55
N GLU A 234 27.26 -21.36 8.74
CA GLU A 234 27.87 -21.53 10.08
C GLU A 234 27.10 -22.46 11.05
N GLY A 235 26.46 -23.52 10.54
CA GLY A 235 25.66 -24.43 11.36
C GLY A 235 24.30 -23.86 11.81
N LYS A 236 23.84 -22.80 11.15
CA LYS A 236 22.50 -22.23 11.28
C LYS A 236 21.75 -22.36 9.96
N LEU A 237 20.45 -22.63 10.04
CA LEU A 237 19.53 -22.56 8.91
C LEU A 237 18.88 -21.17 8.91
N LEU A 238 19.12 -20.41 7.86
CA LEU A 238 18.53 -19.11 7.62
C LEU A 238 17.36 -19.28 6.66
N MET A 239 16.18 -18.82 7.02
CA MET A 239 14.99 -18.82 6.17
C MET A 239 14.50 -17.39 6.03
N HIS A 240 14.23 -16.99 4.80
CA HIS A 240 13.60 -15.74 4.45
C HIS A 240 12.21 -16.05 3.90
N LEU A 241 11.17 -15.50 4.51
CA LEU A 241 9.77 -15.83 4.22
C LEU A 241 8.98 -14.57 3.87
N GLU A 242 8.35 -14.59 2.71
CA GLU A 242 7.59 -13.46 2.18
C GLU A 242 6.10 -13.58 2.60
N LYS A 243 5.54 -12.57 3.26
CA LYS A 243 4.14 -12.58 3.70
C LYS A 243 3.20 -12.29 2.52
N VAL A 244 2.02 -12.91 2.52
CA VAL A 244 1.00 -12.60 1.52
C VAL A 244 0.39 -11.21 1.73
N GLN A 245 0.27 -10.76 2.98
CA GLN A 245 -0.35 -9.49 3.38
C GLN A 245 0.61 -8.68 4.26
N GLU A 246 0.61 -7.35 4.10
CA GLU A 246 1.27 -6.41 5.01
C GLU A 246 0.68 -6.55 6.42
N ARG A 247 1.38 -7.25 7.31
CA ARG A 247 0.91 -7.55 8.66
C ARG A 247 2.05 -7.87 9.62
N TRP A 248 1.94 -7.33 10.83
CA TRP A 248 2.77 -7.75 11.96
C TRP A 248 2.27 -9.06 12.57
N TRP A 249 3.17 -10.03 12.68
CA TRP A 249 2.88 -11.33 13.25
C TRP A 249 3.16 -11.30 14.75
N ASN A 250 2.19 -11.72 15.56
CA ASN A 250 2.39 -11.84 16.99
C ASN A 250 3.12 -13.14 17.37
N ARG A 251 3.31 -14.07 16.44
CA ARG A 251 4.05 -15.31 16.64
C ARG A 251 4.52 -15.83 15.29
N PHE A 252 5.62 -16.57 15.25
CA PHE A 252 6.08 -17.25 14.04
C PHE A 252 5.37 -18.58 13.83
N LEU A 253 5.30 -19.43 14.85
CA LEU A 253 4.62 -20.73 14.81
C LEU A 253 3.34 -20.71 15.67
N ASN A 254 2.33 -21.52 15.34
CA ASN A 254 1.10 -21.53 16.13
C ASN A 254 1.30 -22.07 17.57
N SER A 255 2.24 -23.00 17.77
CA SER A 255 2.48 -23.60 19.08
C SER A 255 3.31 -22.73 20.04
N GLU A 256 3.75 -21.53 19.63
CA GLU A 256 4.59 -20.65 20.46
C GLU A 256 3.79 -19.55 21.19
N GLU A 257 4.43 -18.93 22.18
CA GLU A 257 3.90 -17.76 22.90
C GLU A 257 3.78 -16.52 22.03
N THR A 258 2.69 -15.76 22.23
CA THR A 258 2.45 -14.51 21.51
C THR A 258 3.28 -13.35 22.03
N LEU A 259 3.77 -12.56 21.10
CA LEU A 259 4.26 -11.21 21.27
C LEU A 259 3.10 -10.23 21.43
N ASP A 260 3.41 -9.17 22.17
CA ASP A 260 2.55 -8.01 22.32
C ASP A 260 2.79 -7.05 21.14
N LEU A 261 1.81 -6.97 20.23
CA LEU A 261 1.92 -6.15 19.02
C LEU A 261 1.92 -4.65 19.33
N ASP A 262 1.44 -4.23 20.50
CA ASP A 262 1.39 -2.81 20.86
C ASP A 262 2.79 -2.25 21.20
N LYS A 263 3.77 -3.15 21.42
CA LYS A 263 5.16 -2.80 21.79
C LYS A 263 6.16 -2.91 20.64
N ILE A 264 5.70 -3.34 19.46
CA ILE A 264 6.59 -3.50 18.31
C ILE A 264 6.80 -2.16 17.61
N ASP A 265 7.98 -2.01 17.02
CA ASP A 265 8.31 -0.85 16.21
C ASP A 265 7.64 -0.95 14.84
N CYS A 266 6.52 -0.25 14.68
CA CYS A 266 5.82 -0.16 13.39
C CYS A 266 6.36 0.97 12.50
N SER A 267 7.47 1.62 12.87
CA SER A 267 8.02 2.70 12.08
C SER A 267 8.55 2.19 10.74
N ARG A 268 8.26 2.95 9.69
CA ARG A 268 8.82 2.75 8.35
C ARG A 268 9.19 4.10 7.75
N PRO A 269 10.25 4.19 6.94
CA PRO A 269 10.58 5.42 6.26
C PRO A 269 9.44 5.86 5.33
N LEU A 270 9.27 7.18 5.20
CA LEU A 270 8.20 7.77 4.38
C LEU A 270 8.34 7.38 2.90
N ASP A 271 9.55 7.09 2.44
CA ASP A 271 9.85 6.76 1.05
C ASP A 271 9.39 5.35 0.63
N GLU A 272 9.13 4.47 1.61
CA GLU A 272 8.57 3.13 1.37
C GLU A 272 7.04 3.13 1.33
N LEU A 273 6.40 4.27 1.59
CA LEU A 273 4.95 4.39 1.53
C LEU A 273 4.46 4.64 0.10
N PRO A 274 3.31 4.06 -0.30
CA PRO A 274 2.63 4.46 -1.53
C PRO A 274 2.29 5.97 -1.50
N GLU A 275 2.31 6.64 -2.66
CA GLU A 275 2.13 8.11 -2.73
C GLU A 275 0.84 8.59 -2.04
N ASP A 276 -0.25 7.84 -2.13
CA ASP A 276 -1.51 8.16 -1.44
C ASP A 276 -1.35 8.18 0.09
N HIS A 277 -0.57 7.25 0.64
CA HIS A 277 -0.26 7.22 2.06
C HIS A 277 0.70 8.36 2.45
N VAL A 278 1.68 8.67 1.60
CA VAL A 278 2.59 9.80 1.79
C VAL A 278 1.82 11.11 1.84
N ALA A 279 0.90 11.33 0.89
CA ALA A 279 0.04 12.50 0.84
C ALA A 279 -0.79 12.64 2.12
N LYS A 280 -1.31 11.53 2.65
CA LYS A 280 -2.05 11.51 3.91
C LYS A 280 -1.17 11.86 5.12
N VAL A 281 0.05 11.33 5.19
CA VAL A 281 1.01 11.67 6.25
C VAL A 281 1.37 13.16 6.20
N ARG A 282 1.64 13.69 5.00
CA ARG A 282 1.91 15.13 4.80
C ARG A 282 0.72 16.00 5.19
N GLU A 283 -0.50 15.59 4.83
CA GLU A 283 -1.73 16.29 5.24
C GLU A 283 -1.88 16.33 6.77
N LEU A 284 -1.63 15.20 7.45
CA LEU A 284 -1.67 15.12 8.91
C LEU A 284 -0.61 16.02 9.57
N GLN A 285 0.61 16.03 9.04
CA GLN A 285 1.69 16.90 9.52
C GLN A 285 1.33 18.37 9.35
N TRP A 286 0.82 18.75 8.18
CA TRP A 286 0.39 20.12 7.89
C TRP A 286 -0.78 20.55 8.80
N ASN A 287 -1.75 19.66 9.03
CA ASN A 287 -2.86 19.90 9.96
C ASN A 287 -2.39 20.07 11.40
N GLN A 288 -1.42 19.27 11.84
CA GLN A 288 -0.83 19.38 13.16
C GLN A 288 -0.14 20.72 13.35
N GLU A 289 0.62 21.18 12.35
CA GLU A 289 1.29 22.48 12.38
C GLU A 289 0.30 23.65 12.37
N ARG A 290 -0.74 23.60 11.52
CA ARG A 290 -1.84 24.56 11.52
C ARG A 290 -2.49 24.65 12.90
N LYS A 291 -2.81 23.51 13.51
CA LYS A 291 -3.43 23.44 14.84
C LYS A 291 -2.54 24.04 15.92
N MET A 292 -1.24 23.77 15.91
CA MET A 292 -0.28 24.39 16.86
C MET A 292 -0.20 25.91 16.67
N GLN A 293 -0.37 26.39 15.45
CA GLN A 293 -0.41 27.83 15.12
C GLN A 293 -1.79 28.46 15.34
N GLY A 294 -2.80 27.69 15.78
CA GLY A 294 -4.18 28.16 15.93
C GLY A 294 -4.89 28.48 14.59
N LEU A 295 -4.35 27.96 13.48
CA LEU A 295 -4.87 28.12 12.12
C LEU A 295 -5.79 26.95 11.76
N PRO A 296 -6.74 27.14 10.83
CA PRO A 296 -7.67 26.09 10.41
C PRO A 296 -6.95 24.95 9.69
N THR A 297 -7.42 23.73 9.93
CA THR A 297 -7.01 22.46 9.29
C THR A 297 -7.62 22.29 7.88
N SER A 298 -7.20 21.26 7.15
CA SER A 298 -7.57 21.02 5.75
C SER A 298 -9.08 20.82 5.63
N ASP A 299 -9.64 20.03 6.54
CA ASP A 299 -11.06 19.79 6.67
C ASP A 299 -11.84 21.05 7.03
N GLU A 300 -11.30 21.89 7.94
CA GLU A 300 -11.94 23.15 8.32
C GLU A 300 -11.95 24.16 7.17
N ILE A 301 -10.85 24.27 6.42
CA ILE A 301 -10.79 25.11 5.21
C ILE A 301 -11.77 24.60 4.16
N ARG A 302 -11.79 23.28 3.91
CA ARG A 302 -12.72 22.66 2.95
C ARG A 302 -14.17 22.91 3.35
N ASN A 303 -14.48 22.76 4.64
CA ASN A 303 -15.80 23.07 5.18
C ASN A 303 -16.13 24.56 5.00
N MET A 304 -15.18 25.45 5.26
CA MET A 304 -15.34 26.89 5.03
C MET A 304 -15.62 27.21 3.57
N ASP A 305 -14.94 26.56 2.62
CA ASP A 305 -15.16 26.74 1.19
C ASP A 305 -16.52 26.21 0.74
N ILE A 306 -16.97 25.07 1.28
CA ILE A 306 -18.32 24.54 1.01
C ILE A 306 -19.36 25.51 1.55
N LEU A 307 -19.20 26.00 2.78
CA LEU A 307 -20.10 26.99 3.38
C LEU A 307 -20.12 28.28 2.58
N LYS A 308 -18.96 28.77 2.12
CA LYS A 308 -18.85 29.96 1.28
C LYS A 308 -19.50 29.78 -0.09
N LYS A 309 -19.39 28.59 -0.69
CA LYS A 309 -20.08 28.26 -1.95
C LYS A 309 -21.59 28.19 -1.76
N ALA A 310 -22.06 27.56 -0.67
CA ALA A 310 -23.48 27.49 -0.33
C ALA A 310 -24.07 28.88 -0.02
N TRP A 311 -23.31 29.73 0.68
CA TRP A 311 -23.69 31.11 1.01
C TRP A 311 -23.98 31.94 -0.24
N ASN A 312 -23.17 31.78 -1.28
CA ASN A 312 -23.26 32.53 -2.54
C ASN A 312 -24.11 31.83 -3.61
N ALA A 313 -24.72 30.67 -3.31
CA ALA A 313 -25.54 29.94 -4.25
C ALA A 313 -26.83 30.71 -4.60
N PRO A 314 -27.35 30.60 -5.83
CA PRO A 314 -28.58 31.26 -6.25
C PRO A 314 -29.79 30.74 -5.45
N GLY A 315 -30.52 31.64 -4.78
CA GLY A 315 -31.61 31.29 -3.86
C GLY A 315 -31.21 31.14 -2.40
N SER A 316 -29.93 31.35 -2.06
CA SER A 316 -29.47 31.47 -0.68
C SER A 316 -30.01 32.76 -0.03
N PRO A 317 -30.49 32.71 1.23
CA PRO A 317 -30.94 33.91 1.95
C PRO A 317 -29.81 34.91 2.23
N PHE A 318 -28.55 34.50 2.01
CA PHE A 318 -27.36 35.31 2.19
C PHE A 318 -26.67 35.71 0.87
N GLN A 319 -27.32 35.42 -0.27
CA GLN A 319 -26.79 35.75 -1.59
C GLN A 319 -26.50 37.25 -1.70
N GLY A 320 -25.22 37.61 -1.92
CA GLY A 320 -24.77 38.99 -2.05
C GLY A 320 -24.23 39.64 -0.77
N GLN A 321 -24.19 38.92 0.36
CA GLN A 321 -23.51 39.35 1.59
C GLN A 321 -22.09 38.77 1.67
N GLU A 322 -21.12 39.50 2.24
CA GLU A 322 -19.78 38.96 2.48
C GLU A 322 -19.84 37.76 3.45
N PHE A 323 -19.04 36.74 3.16
CA PHE A 323 -18.99 35.53 3.98
C PHE A 323 -18.39 35.84 5.35
N ASP A 324 -19.22 35.80 6.40
CA ASP A 324 -18.79 35.95 7.79
C ASP A 324 -18.89 34.60 8.54
N PRO A 325 -17.76 33.95 8.86
CA PRO A 325 -17.74 32.67 9.58
C PRO A 325 -18.33 32.77 11.00
N SER A 326 -18.48 33.97 11.57
CA SER A 326 -19.04 34.19 12.91
C SER A 326 -20.57 34.02 12.98
N VAL A 327 -21.25 34.24 11.85
CA VAL A 327 -22.72 34.12 11.72
C VAL A 327 -23.18 32.66 11.75
N ILE A 328 -22.29 31.73 11.41
CA ILE A 328 -22.55 30.28 11.36
C ILE A 328 -22.33 29.65 12.75
N ASN A 329 -21.41 30.20 13.55
CA ASN A 329 -21.09 29.73 14.89
C ASN A 329 -22.03 30.27 15.98
N SER A 330 -22.96 31.17 15.63
CA SER A 330 -23.95 31.73 16.56
C SER A 330 -25.23 30.86 16.56
N PRO A 331 -25.65 30.26 17.69
CA PRO A 331 -26.79 29.34 17.75
C PRO A 331 -28.18 29.99 17.59
N SER A 332 -28.27 31.20 17.04
CA SER A 332 -29.43 32.09 17.30
C SER A 332 -30.16 32.64 16.06
N THR A 333 -29.86 32.23 14.83
CA THR A 333 -30.37 32.96 13.63
C THR A 333 -31.21 32.14 12.65
N PHE A 334 -31.71 30.96 13.02
CA PHE A 334 -32.63 30.18 12.18
C PHE A 334 -34.09 30.15 12.68
N SER A 335 -34.52 31.18 13.42
CA SER A 335 -35.88 31.22 13.99
C SER A 335 -36.80 32.32 13.45
N ASN A 336 -36.50 32.98 12.34
CA ASN A 336 -37.44 33.92 11.72
C ASN A 336 -37.26 34.00 10.19
N LEU A 337 -37.92 33.11 9.47
CA LEU A 337 -38.51 33.42 8.16
C LEU A 337 -39.84 32.65 8.10
N LYS A 338 -40.93 33.39 8.09
CA LYS A 338 -42.32 32.93 8.00
C LYS A 338 -42.95 33.56 6.77
#